data_AF-A0A356VU24-F1
#
_entry.id   AF-A0A356VU24-F1
#
_cell.length_a   1.000
_cell.length_b   1.000
_cell.length_c   1.000
_cell.angle_alpha   90.00
_cell.angle_beta   90.00
_cell.angle_gamma   90.00
#
_symmetry.space_group_name_H-M   'P 1'
#
loop_
_entity.id
_entity.type
_entity.pdbx_description
1 polymer ?
#
loop_
_entity_poly.entity_id
_entity_poly.type
_entity_poly.pdbx_seq_one_letter_code
_entity_poly.pdbx_strand_id
1 'polypeptide(L)'
;MNELQLILIVIAIVIALGIYFLQKNKPSTENPDEQKTPLPSTHTTTKESEARKKANDALNDLATPHIPVSNQTQARVGIEEDEKVPESQMGFSFEPDSEQIKEFKEPSVASATKHIIITDDTMQSVAGFSETKPDIELPAFGVPNDYQETSTEKSNVETTEEQVFALIVMGTDEFPMIEVNKVLCGVGLVLSDKGIFVKKDSMGTDIIKLANILEPGTFTEQQLADENSSTPGVVLILELPTTVKAPAVMHDMIMMARKISQRLNGRIYNIERHLIKESDLQQMRDAAVAYESEAI
;
A
#
# COMPACT_ATOMS: atom_id res chain seq x y z
N MET A 1 -16.60 -30.06 -49.76
CA MET A 1 -16.18 -28.89 -48.95
C MET A 1 -17.44 -28.25 -48.44
N ASN A 2 -17.57 -28.11 -47.12
CA ASN A 2 -18.82 -27.67 -46.49
C ASN A 2 -18.96 -26.15 -46.66
N GLU A 3 -20.18 -25.66 -46.89
CA GLU A 3 -20.46 -24.21 -47.05
C GLU A 3 -19.92 -23.39 -45.86
N LEU A 4 -19.94 -23.99 -44.66
CA LEU A 4 -19.40 -23.41 -43.43
C LEU A 4 -17.87 -23.22 -43.48
N GLN A 5 -17.12 -24.11 -44.13
CA GLN A 5 -15.67 -23.95 -44.31
C GLN A 5 -15.36 -22.83 -45.32
N LEU A 6 -16.18 -22.68 -46.36
CA LEU A 6 -16.00 -21.63 -47.35
C LEU A 6 -16.23 -20.24 -46.75
N ILE A 7 -17.26 -20.09 -45.89
CA ILE A 7 -17.53 -18.84 -45.17
C ILE A 7 -16.38 -18.47 -44.22
N LEU A 8 -15.84 -19.44 -43.47
CA LEU A 8 -14.71 -19.20 -42.56
C LEU A 8 -13.45 -18.75 -43.30
N ILE A 9 -13.18 -19.32 -44.48
CA ILE A 9 -12.02 -18.92 -45.30
C ILE A 9 -12.17 -17.48 -45.81
N VAL A 10 -13.38 -17.09 -46.24
CA VAL A 10 -13.63 -15.72 -46.72
C VAL A 10 -13.44 -14.70 -45.59
N ILE A 11 -13.95 -14.98 -44.39
CA ILE A 11 -13.78 -14.09 -43.22
C ILE A 11 -12.30 -13.94 -42.85
N ALA A 12 -11.53 -15.04 -42.84
CA ALA A 12 -10.10 -15.00 -42.55
C ALA A 12 -9.32 -14.11 -43.55
N ILE A 13 -9.67 -14.16 -44.83
CA ILE A 13 -9.04 -13.33 -45.87
C ILE A 13 -9.38 -11.84 -45.66
N VAL A 14 -10.62 -11.51 -45.34
CA VAL A 14 -11.04 -10.12 -45.08
C VAL A 14 -10.31 -9.55 -43.86
N ILE A 15 -10.17 -10.33 -42.79
CA ILE A 15 -9.43 -9.92 -41.59
C ILE A 15 -7.95 -9.69 -41.91
N ALA A 16 -7.32 -10.60 -42.66
CA ALA A 16 -5.92 -10.46 -43.06
C ALA A 16 -5.69 -9.20 -43.91
N LEU A 17 -6.59 -8.90 -44.85
CA LEU A 17 -6.52 -7.68 -45.67
C LEU A 17 -6.75 -6.41 -44.84
N GLY A 18 -7.66 -6.44 -43.86
CA GLY A 18 -7.90 -5.33 -42.94
C GLY A 18 -6.67 -5.01 -42.08
N ILE A 19 -6.02 -6.03 -41.52
CA ILE A 19 -4.79 -5.87 -40.72
C ILE A 19 -3.64 -5.36 -41.60
N TYR A 20 -3.51 -5.89 -42.83
CA TYR A 20 -2.49 -5.45 -43.77
C TYR A 20 -2.66 -3.96 -44.15
N PHE A 21 -3.90 -3.49 -44.31
CA PHE A 21 -4.18 -2.09 -44.61
C PHE A 21 -3.88 -1.18 -43.40
N LEU A 22 -4.13 -1.65 -42.18
CA LEU A 22 -3.82 -0.90 -40.96
C LEU A 22 -2.31 -0.75 -40.73
N GLN A 23 -1.49 -1.72 -41.14
CA GLN A 23 -0.03 -1.63 -41.02
C GLN A 23 0.60 -0.67 -42.04
N LYS A 24 -0.02 -0.47 -43.21
CA LYS A 24 0.52 0.38 -44.28
C LYS A 24 0.43 1.88 -43.99
N ASN A 25 -0.36 2.31 -43.00
CA ASN A 25 -0.67 3.71 -42.74
C ASN A 25 0.03 4.34 -41.52
N LYS A 26 1.14 3.78 -41.01
CA LYS A 26 1.94 4.47 -40.00
C LYS A 26 2.91 5.48 -40.66
N PRO A 27 2.77 6.80 -40.42
CA PRO A 27 3.78 7.76 -40.86
C PRO A 27 5.06 7.57 -40.02
N SER A 28 6.15 7.23 -40.70
CA SER A 28 7.48 7.17 -40.11
C SER A 28 7.91 8.55 -39.65
N THR A 29 8.06 8.74 -38.34
CA THR A 29 8.80 9.87 -37.76
C THR A 29 10.30 9.54 -37.89
N GLU A 30 10.93 10.20 -38.85
CA GLU A 30 12.37 10.11 -39.14
C GLU A 30 13.13 11.07 -38.21
N ASN A 31 14.03 10.53 -37.38
CA ASN A 31 15.11 11.27 -36.73
C ASN A 31 16.40 11.00 -37.51
N PRO A 32 17.21 12.03 -37.83
CA PRO A 32 18.62 11.82 -38.11
C PRO A 32 19.52 12.68 -37.23
N ASP A 33 20.47 12.02 -36.56
CA ASP A 33 21.67 12.62 -35.98
C ASP A 33 22.89 12.35 -36.90
N GLU A 34 23.81 13.32 -36.85
CA GLU A 34 25.25 13.30 -37.26
C GLU A 34 25.74 13.67 -38.69
N GLN A 35 26.29 14.90 -38.73
CA GLN A 35 27.62 15.34 -39.23
C GLN A 35 27.99 15.33 -40.73
N LYS A 36 28.13 16.54 -41.31
CA LYS A 36 29.40 17.08 -41.88
C LYS A 36 29.26 18.54 -42.38
N THR A 37 30.25 19.37 -42.03
CA THR A 37 30.49 20.76 -42.51
C THR A 37 30.86 20.78 -44.02
N PRO A 38 30.64 21.87 -44.79
CA PRO A 38 31.43 23.11 -44.71
C PRO A 38 30.65 24.45 -44.86
N LEU A 39 31.29 25.54 -44.40
CA LEU A 39 30.94 26.99 -44.56
C LEU A 39 30.84 27.45 -46.05
N PRO A 40 30.38 28.68 -46.42
CA PRO A 40 30.24 29.93 -45.63
C PRO A 40 28.98 30.81 -45.87
N SER A 41 28.73 31.77 -44.94
CA SER A 41 28.39 33.21 -45.18
C SER A 41 27.37 33.80 -44.17
N THR A 42 27.86 34.76 -43.35
CA THR A 42 27.26 36.08 -42.97
C THR A 42 25.74 36.14 -42.68
N HIS A 43 25.23 36.56 -41.50
CA HIS A 43 25.33 37.89 -40.87
C HIS A 43 24.83 37.88 -39.39
N THR A 44 25.54 38.63 -38.54
CA THR A 44 25.13 39.39 -37.32
C THR A 44 23.85 39.02 -36.53
N THR A 45 23.99 38.72 -35.23
CA THR A 45 23.44 39.56 -34.13
C THR A 45 24.12 39.22 -32.81
N THR A 46 24.98 40.15 -32.40
CA THR A 46 25.59 40.32 -31.09
C THR A 46 24.51 40.51 -30.03
N LYS A 47 24.33 39.56 -29.09
CA LYS A 47 23.76 39.77 -27.73
C LYS A 47 23.64 38.52 -26.84
N GLU A 48 24.03 37.32 -27.28
CA GLU A 48 23.84 36.08 -26.49
C GLU A 48 25.14 35.49 -25.88
N SER A 49 26.30 36.10 -26.20
CA SER A 49 27.62 35.59 -25.78
C SER A 49 27.97 35.91 -24.32
N GLU A 50 27.41 36.97 -23.74
CA GLU A 50 27.71 37.36 -22.35
C GLU A 50 26.92 36.55 -21.31
N ALA A 51 25.69 36.12 -21.65
CA ALA A 51 24.86 35.32 -20.77
C ALA A 51 25.39 33.88 -20.60
N ARG A 52 25.89 33.28 -21.69
CA ARG A 52 26.50 31.94 -21.64
C ARG A 52 27.85 31.91 -20.91
N LYS A 53 28.65 32.99 -20.98
CA LYS A 53 29.88 33.09 -20.18
C LYS A 53 29.57 33.23 -18.68
N LYS A 54 28.60 34.06 -18.30
CA LYS A 54 28.16 34.19 -16.89
C LYS A 54 27.59 32.88 -16.31
N ALA A 55 26.87 32.10 -17.12
CA ALA A 55 26.33 30.81 -16.67
C ALA A 55 27.43 29.75 -16.45
N ASN A 56 28.45 29.72 -17.31
CA ASN A 56 29.57 28.79 -17.16
C ASN A 56 30.50 29.16 -15.99
N ASP A 57 30.73 30.46 -15.73
CA ASP A 57 31.49 30.90 -14.56
C ASP A 57 30.75 30.60 -13.24
N ALA A 58 29.41 30.69 -13.22
CA ALA A 58 28.60 30.35 -12.05
C ALA A 58 28.56 28.84 -11.74
N LEU A 59 28.70 27.97 -12.75
CA LEU A 59 28.74 26.52 -12.56
C LEU A 59 30.05 26.03 -11.92
N ASN A 60 31.14 26.78 -12.10
CA ASN A 60 32.44 26.45 -11.53
C ASN A 60 32.58 26.86 -10.05
N ASP A 61 31.69 27.76 -9.57
CA ASP A 61 31.69 28.28 -8.20
C ASP A 61 30.88 27.41 -7.21
N LEU A 62 30.12 26.43 -7.72
CA LEU A 62 29.38 25.45 -6.90
C LEU A 62 30.24 24.26 -6.42
N ALA A 63 31.51 24.19 -6.81
CA ALA A 63 32.44 23.14 -6.41
C ALA A 63 33.15 23.41 -5.07
N THR A 64 32.83 24.51 -4.37
CA THR A 64 33.37 24.79 -3.03
C THR A 64 32.28 24.58 -1.96
N PRO A 65 32.36 23.52 -1.14
CA PRO A 65 31.47 23.38 0.01
C PRO A 65 31.86 24.41 1.08
N HIS A 66 31.19 25.56 1.09
CA HIS A 66 31.38 26.62 2.09
C HIS A 66 30.53 26.40 3.36
N ILE A 67 30.48 25.19 3.91
CA ILE A 67 30.02 25.01 5.29
C ILE A 67 31.26 24.84 6.15
N PRO A 68 31.67 25.85 6.95
CA PRO A 68 32.77 25.65 7.87
C PRO A 68 32.34 24.58 8.88
N VAL A 69 33.00 23.43 8.80
CA VAL A 69 32.84 22.36 9.77
C VAL A 69 33.30 22.90 11.13
N SER A 70 32.42 22.84 12.14
CA SER A 70 32.75 23.29 13.50
C SER A 70 34.03 22.61 14.00
N ASN A 71 34.87 23.35 14.73
CA ASN A 71 36.13 22.86 15.31
C ASN A 71 35.94 21.57 16.16
N GLN A 72 34.74 21.31 16.68
CA GLN A 72 34.41 20.07 17.38
C GLN A 72 34.41 18.82 16.49
N THR A 73 34.10 18.93 15.21
CA THR A 73 34.08 17.78 14.29
C THR A 73 35.48 17.45 13.78
N GLN A 74 36.35 18.46 13.60
CA GLN A 74 37.76 18.23 13.21
C GLN A 74 38.53 17.48 14.31
N ALA A 75 38.22 17.75 15.58
CA ALA A 75 38.82 17.04 16.71
C ALA A 75 38.46 15.54 16.80
N ARG A 76 37.48 15.06 16.00
CA ARG A 76 37.04 13.66 16.01
C ARG A 76 37.54 12.84 14.82
N VAL A 77 38.16 13.46 13.82
CA VAL A 77 38.60 12.79 12.58
C VAL A 77 40.13 12.68 12.48
N GLY A 78 40.88 13.36 13.33
CA GLY A 78 42.34 13.20 13.44
C GLY A 78 42.75 12.34 14.63
N ILE A 79 42.62 11.02 14.52
CA ILE A 79 43.30 10.08 15.42
C ILE A 79 43.88 8.97 14.54
N GLU A 80 45.10 9.19 14.05
CA GLU A 80 45.99 8.13 13.57
C GLU A 80 46.86 7.68 14.76
N GLU A 81 46.64 6.42 15.14
CA GLU A 81 47.57 5.42 15.66
C GLU A 81 48.82 5.91 16.43
N ASP A 82 48.79 5.87 17.76
CA ASP A 82 49.61 4.93 18.54
C ASP A 82 49.26 4.94 20.04
N GLU A 83 49.42 3.78 20.67
CA GLU A 83 49.63 3.54 22.10
C GLU A 83 48.45 3.35 23.09
N LYS A 84 48.32 2.08 23.52
CA LYS A 84 47.78 1.52 24.79
C LYS A 84 46.32 1.81 25.20
N VAL A 85 45.46 0.85 24.86
CA VAL A 85 44.19 0.58 25.53
C VAL A 85 44.40 -0.09 26.90
N PRO A 86 43.83 0.43 28.00
CA PRO A 86 43.57 -0.36 29.19
C PRO A 86 42.25 -1.12 29.05
N GLU A 87 42.31 -2.45 29.09
CA GLU A 87 41.16 -3.33 29.25
C GLU A 87 40.52 -3.11 30.63
N SER A 88 39.30 -2.61 30.66
CA SER A 88 38.40 -2.86 31.79
C SER A 88 36.94 -2.85 31.36
N GLN A 89 36.36 -4.06 31.38
CA GLN A 89 34.96 -4.40 31.67
C GLN A 89 33.87 -4.00 30.66
N MET A 90 33.52 -4.95 29.78
CA MET A 90 32.24 -5.68 29.84
C MET A 90 32.24 -6.76 28.75
N GLY A 91 32.81 -7.92 29.07
CA GLY A 91 32.65 -9.12 28.27
C GLY A 91 31.37 -9.84 28.68
N PHE A 92 30.34 -9.79 27.83
CA PHE A 92 29.29 -10.81 27.82
C PHE A 92 29.79 -11.98 26.96
N SER A 93 30.43 -12.96 27.60
CA SER A 93 30.74 -14.25 26.99
C SER A 93 29.56 -15.20 27.16
N PHE A 94 28.90 -15.54 26.06
CA PHE A 94 28.04 -16.72 25.95
C PHE A 94 28.94 -17.92 25.65
N GLU A 95 29.01 -18.87 26.57
CA GLU A 95 29.52 -20.22 26.31
C GLU A 95 28.34 -21.19 26.16
N PRO A 96 28.36 -22.10 25.17
CA PRO A 96 27.42 -23.18 25.04
C PRO A 96 28.04 -24.44 25.65
N ASP A 97 27.48 -24.97 26.73
CA ASP A 97 27.84 -26.31 27.20
C ASP A 97 26.62 -27.22 27.23
N SER A 98 26.77 -28.32 26.52
CA SER A 98 25.80 -29.40 26.35
C SER A 98 26.25 -30.60 27.18
N GLU A 99 25.26 -31.42 27.53
CA GLU A 99 25.37 -32.77 28.12
C GLU A 99 25.47 -32.89 29.65
N GLN A 100 24.33 -33.23 30.27
CA GLN A 100 24.15 -34.59 30.81
C GLN A 100 22.67 -34.91 31.11
N ILE A 101 22.20 -36.00 30.49
CA ILE A 101 20.91 -36.66 30.70
C ILE A 101 21.02 -37.58 31.92
N LYS A 102 20.01 -37.56 32.82
CA LYS A 102 19.45 -38.77 33.48
C LYS A 102 18.12 -38.49 34.19
N GLU A 103 17.05 -38.90 33.52
CA GLU A 103 15.98 -39.78 34.00
C GLU A 103 15.32 -39.49 35.37
N PHE A 104 14.08 -38.96 35.36
CA PHE A 104 13.01 -39.45 36.25
C PHE A 104 11.63 -39.26 35.60
N LYS A 105 10.79 -40.27 35.84
CA LYS A 105 9.53 -40.65 35.18
C LYS A 105 8.32 -39.86 35.72
N GLU A 106 7.32 -39.63 34.87
CA GLU A 106 6.02 -38.97 35.15
C GLU A 106 5.24 -39.62 36.32
N PRO A 107 4.34 -38.87 37.00
CA PRO A 107 2.94 -38.85 36.54
C PRO A 107 2.20 -37.50 36.66
N SER A 108 1.43 -37.21 35.62
CA SER A 108 0.03 -36.73 35.56
C SER A 108 -0.56 -35.66 36.51
N VAL A 109 -1.44 -34.87 35.86
CA VAL A 109 -2.66 -34.15 36.30
C VAL A 109 -2.52 -32.69 36.78
N ALA A 110 -2.99 -31.81 35.88
CA ALA A 110 -3.79 -30.58 36.06
C ALA A 110 -3.60 -29.67 37.29
N SER A 111 -3.47 -28.36 36.99
CA SER A 111 -4.33 -27.28 37.51
C SER A 111 -3.57 -26.05 38.02
N ALA A 112 -4.09 -24.89 37.59
CA ALA A 112 -3.97 -23.55 38.16
C ALA A 112 -2.65 -22.76 37.99
N THR A 113 -2.65 -21.89 36.99
CA THR A 113 -1.89 -20.63 36.98
C THR A 113 -2.22 -19.80 38.23
N LYS A 114 -1.22 -19.53 39.08
CA LYS A 114 -1.32 -18.58 40.20
C LYS A 114 -1.43 -17.15 39.68
N HIS A 115 -2.63 -16.60 39.66
CA HIS A 115 -2.84 -15.15 39.64
C HIS A 115 -2.51 -14.59 41.04
N ILE A 116 -1.56 -13.66 41.11
CA ILE A 116 -1.26 -12.93 42.33
C ILE A 116 -2.25 -11.76 42.41
N ILE A 117 -3.25 -11.88 43.27
CA ILE A 117 -4.18 -10.79 43.60
C ILE A 117 -3.58 -10.07 44.80
N ILE A 118 -3.25 -8.79 44.64
CA ILE A 118 -2.90 -7.93 45.77
C ILE A 118 -4.21 -7.49 46.41
N THR A 119 -4.58 -8.10 47.54
CA THR A 119 -5.69 -7.68 48.39
C THR A 119 -5.19 -6.69 49.43
N ASP A 120 -5.63 -5.44 49.35
CA ASP A 120 -5.45 -4.44 50.41
C ASP A 120 -6.57 -4.61 51.45
N ASP A 121 -6.20 -4.77 52.73
CA ASP A 121 -7.08 -5.15 53.83
C ASP A 121 -7.75 -3.94 54.52
N THR A 122 -7.95 -2.85 53.77
CA THR A 122 -8.57 -1.60 54.27
C THR A 122 -9.80 -1.14 53.48
N MET A 123 -10.42 -2.03 52.70
CA MET A 123 -11.69 -1.73 52.01
C MET A 123 -12.89 -2.09 52.89
N GLN A 124 -13.42 -1.10 53.61
CA GLN A 124 -14.67 -1.22 54.34
C GLN A 124 -15.87 -1.16 53.38
N SER A 125 -16.62 -2.27 53.31
CA SER A 125 -17.89 -2.35 52.61
C SER A 125 -18.93 -1.46 53.28
N VAL A 126 -19.36 -0.38 52.61
CA VAL A 126 -20.53 0.42 53.01
C VAL A 126 -21.81 -0.22 52.45
N ALA A 127 -22.11 -1.44 52.87
CA ALA A 127 -23.43 -2.03 52.72
C ALA A 127 -24.38 -1.39 53.74
N GLY A 128 -25.01 -0.28 53.36
CA GLY A 128 -25.98 0.39 54.23
C GLY A 128 -26.41 1.77 53.74
N PHE A 129 -26.92 1.89 52.51
CA PHE A 129 -27.71 3.06 52.13
C PHE A 129 -29.09 2.62 51.66
N SER A 130 -30.05 2.88 52.55
CA SER A 130 -31.49 2.84 52.32
C SER A 130 -31.85 3.76 51.15
N GLU A 131 -32.71 3.29 50.25
CA GLU A 131 -33.45 4.13 49.31
C GLU A 131 -34.29 5.13 50.10
N THR A 132 -33.76 6.32 50.31
CA THR A 132 -34.55 7.49 50.65
C THR A 132 -34.13 8.60 49.70
N LYS A 133 -34.96 8.83 48.69
CA LYS A 133 -34.83 9.91 47.72
C LYS A 133 -34.94 11.25 48.46
N PRO A 134 -33.90 12.11 48.50
CA PRO A 134 -34.10 13.51 48.75
C PRO A 134 -34.26 14.21 47.39
N ASP A 135 -35.38 14.93 47.19
CA ASP A 135 -35.49 15.89 46.09
C ASP A 135 -34.43 16.97 46.31
N ILE A 136 -33.30 16.83 45.61
CA ILE A 136 -32.26 17.83 45.52
C ILE A 136 -32.31 18.34 44.08
N GLU A 137 -32.97 19.47 43.88
CA GLU A 137 -32.85 20.24 42.64
C GLU A 137 -31.41 20.78 42.56
N LEU A 138 -30.62 20.25 41.63
CA LEU A 138 -29.30 20.80 41.33
C LEU A 138 -29.48 22.17 40.66
N PRO A 139 -28.82 23.24 41.13
CA PRO A 139 -28.85 24.52 40.44
C PRO A 139 -28.10 24.42 39.10
N ALA A 140 -28.79 24.76 38.01
CA ALA A 140 -28.22 24.84 36.66
C ALA A 140 -27.28 26.05 36.56
N PHE A 141 -26.00 25.85 36.90
CA PHE A 141 -24.97 26.85 36.73
C PHE A 141 -24.12 26.53 35.49
N GLY A 142 -24.21 27.39 34.46
CA GLY A 142 -23.12 27.55 33.48
C GLY A 142 -23.28 26.95 32.08
N VAL A 143 -24.49 26.71 31.57
CA VAL A 143 -24.70 26.35 30.16
C VAL A 143 -25.58 27.43 29.50
N PRO A 144 -25.09 28.18 28.48
CA PRO A 144 -25.93 29.10 27.70
C PRO A 144 -27.10 28.34 27.07
N ASN A 145 -28.31 28.88 27.16
CA ASN A 145 -29.56 28.19 26.88
C ASN A 145 -29.94 28.12 25.38
N ASP A 146 -28.96 27.92 24.50
CA ASP A 146 -29.16 27.81 23.04
C ASP A 146 -28.88 26.40 22.51
N TYR A 147 -28.90 25.38 23.38
CA TYR A 147 -28.89 23.99 22.95
C TYR A 147 -30.32 23.58 22.60
N GLN A 148 -30.71 23.87 21.36
CA GLN A 148 -31.72 23.07 20.67
C GLN A 148 -31.28 21.61 20.78
N GLU A 149 -32.11 20.79 21.41
CA GLU A 149 -32.06 19.34 21.29
C GLU A 149 -32.08 18.98 19.80
N THR A 150 -30.90 18.82 19.21
CA THR A 150 -30.77 18.08 17.96
C THR A 150 -30.96 16.63 18.34
N SER A 151 -32.24 16.25 18.34
CA SER A 151 -32.69 14.89 18.20
C SER A 151 -31.78 14.18 17.21
N THR A 152 -31.27 13.03 17.62
CA THR A 152 -30.55 12.06 16.81
C THR A 152 -31.25 11.90 15.46
N GLU A 153 -30.82 12.67 14.46
CA GLU A 153 -31.21 12.47 13.08
C GLU A 153 -30.60 11.13 12.67
N LYS A 154 -31.48 10.14 12.54
CA LYS A 154 -31.25 9.02 11.66
C LYS A 154 -30.93 9.64 10.30
N SER A 155 -29.65 9.63 9.94
CA SER A 155 -29.19 10.04 8.62
C SER A 155 -30.07 9.34 7.59
N ASN A 156 -30.75 10.20 6.84
CA ASN A 156 -31.58 9.92 5.70
C ASN A 156 -30.74 9.14 4.69
N VAL A 157 -31.14 7.89 4.40
CA VAL A 157 -30.55 7.11 3.32
C VAL A 157 -31.09 7.69 2.01
N GLU A 158 -30.53 8.81 1.57
CA GLU A 158 -30.57 9.15 0.15
C GLU A 158 -29.65 8.15 -0.55
N THR A 159 -30.24 7.34 -1.42
CA THR A 159 -29.61 6.27 -2.18
C THR A 159 -28.42 6.80 -2.98
N THR A 160 -27.23 6.76 -2.39
CA THR A 160 -25.97 7.00 -3.09
C THR A 160 -25.79 5.91 -4.14
N GLU A 161 -25.42 6.30 -5.37
CA GLU A 161 -25.21 5.36 -6.46
C GLU A 161 -24.09 4.36 -6.12
N GLU A 162 -24.16 3.14 -6.65
CA GLU A 162 -23.11 2.14 -6.46
C GLU A 162 -21.87 2.52 -7.28
N GLN A 163 -20.71 2.63 -6.64
CA GLN A 163 -19.45 2.96 -7.31
C GLN A 163 -18.38 1.90 -7.07
N VAL A 164 -17.74 1.44 -8.14
CA VAL A 164 -16.72 0.38 -8.08
C VAL A 164 -15.36 0.92 -8.52
N PHE A 165 -14.34 0.63 -7.71
CA PHE A 165 -12.94 0.92 -8.00
C PHE A 165 -12.16 -0.38 -8.08
N ALA A 166 -11.24 -0.46 -9.05
CA ALA A 166 -10.37 -1.63 -9.19
C ALA A 166 -8.93 -1.24 -9.53
N LEU A 167 -7.99 -1.98 -8.92
CA LEU A 167 -6.55 -1.87 -9.18
C LEU A 167 -6.01 -3.26 -9.46
N ILE A 168 -5.24 -3.38 -10.54
CA ILE A 168 -4.63 -4.63 -10.95
C ILE A 168 -3.14 -4.59 -10.58
N VAL A 169 -2.62 -5.66 -9.99
CA VAL A 169 -1.18 -5.82 -9.75
C VAL A 169 -0.68 -6.98 -10.61
N MET A 170 0.23 -6.70 -11.56
CA MET A 170 0.79 -7.69 -12.47
C MET A 170 2.32 -7.63 -12.49
N GLY A 171 2.95 -8.78 -12.67
CA GLY A 171 4.40 -8.93 -12.79
C GLY A 171 4.86 -8.84 -14.24
N THR A 172 6.18 -8.75 -14.43
CA THR A 172 6.78 -9.09 -15.74
C THR A 172 6.67 -10.59 -16.02
N ASP A 173 6.80 -11.36 -14.95
CA ASP A 173 6.70 -12.82 -14.92
C ASP A 173 5.51 -13.21 -14.03
N GLU A 174 5.07 -14.46 -14.14
CA GLU A 174 4.00 -14.96 -13.30
C GLU A 174 4.47 -15.12 -11.85
N PHE A 175 3.57 -14.81 -10.90
CA PHE A 175 3.83 -14.91 -9.47
C PHE A 175 3.54 -16.31 -8.94
N PRO A 176 4.51 -16.96 -8.26
CA PRO A 176 4.27 -18.26 -7.65
C PRO A 176 3.20 -18.14 -6.56
N MET A 177 2.23 -19.04 -6.57
CA MET A 177 1.03 -18.90 -5.75
C MET A 177 1.32 -18.92 -4.24
N ILE A 178 2.35 -19.65 -3.82
CA ILE A 178 2.81 -19.69 -2.42
C ILE A 178 3.25 -18.30 -1.94
N GLU A 179 3.96 -17.56 -2.79
CA GLU A 179 4.40 -16.20 -2.49
C GLU A 179 3.21 -15.25 -2.48
N VAL A 180 2.30 -15.36 -3.45
CA VAL A 180 1.04 -14.60 -3.47
C VAL A 180 0.29 -14.80 -2.16
N ASN A 181 0.03 -16.05 -1.76
CA ASN A 181 -0.68 -16.35 -0.51
C ASN A 181 -0.01 -15.71 0.71
N LYS A 182 1.31 -15.86 0.83
CA LYS A 182 2.11 -15.27 1.92
C LYS A 182 2.02 -13.75 1.94
N VAL A 183 2.11 -13.11 0.78
CA VAL A 183 2.03 -11.66 0.64
C VAL A 183 0.64 -11.16 1.01
N LEU A 184 -0.43 -11.79 0.52
CA LEU A 184 -1.80 -11.38 0.78
C LEU A 184 -2.15 -11.52 2.27
N CYS A 185 -1.83 -12.67 2.88
CA CYS A 185 -1.96 -12.86 4.32
C CYS A 185 -1.13 -11.82 5.11
N GLY A 186 0.10 -11.54 4.68
CA GLY A 186 0.98 -10.56 5.30
C GLY A 186 0.58 -9.09 5.11
N VAL A 187 -0.40 -8.79 4.26
CA VAL A 187 -1.03 -7.46 4.14
C VAL A 187 -2.27 -7.34 5.03
N GLY A 188 -2.74 -8.45 5.62
CA GLY A 188 -3.92 -8.50 6.49
C GLY A 188 -5.20 -8.90 5.75
N LEU A 189 -5.08 -9.51 4.57
CA LEU A 189 -6.21 -10.09 3.86
C LEU A 189 -6.45 -11.52 4.34
N VAL A 190 -7.71 -11.94 4.38
CA VAL A 190 -8.13 -13.28 4.81
C VAL A 190 -8.87 -13.97 3.67
N LEU A 191 -8.61 -15.25 3.45
CA LEU A 191 -9.35 -16.04 2.47
C LEU A 191 -10.81 -16.22 2.93
N SER A 192 -11.74 -15.90 2.05
CA SER A 192 -13.18 -16.09 2.23
C SER A 192 -13.59 -17.48 1.71
N ASP A 193 -14.75 -17.98 2.15
CA ASP A 193 -15.33 -19.26 1.69
C ASP A 193 -15.59 -19.28 0.18
N LYS A 194 -15.69 -18.10 -0.44
CA LYS A 194 -15.86 -17.92 -1.89
C LYS A 194 -14.55 -18.09 -2.69
N GLY A 195 -13.44 -18.39 -2.02
CA GLY A 195 -12.13 -18.53 -2.66
C GLY A 195 -11.56 -17.19 -3.13
N ILE A 196 -11.90 -16.07 -2.47
CA ILE A 196 -11.30 -14.76 -2.73
C ILE A 196 -10.73 -14.21 -1.43
N PHE A 197 -9.73 -13.34 -1.51
CA PHE A 197 -9.19 -12.67 -0.34
C PHE A 197 -10.03 -11.44 -0.03
N VAL A 198 -10.32 -11.20 1.25
CA VAL A 198 -11.11 -10.05 1.70
C VAL A 198 -10.40 -9.34 2.85
N LYS A 199 -10.48 -8.01 2.85
CA LYS A 199 -10.20 -7.20 4.03
C LYS A 199 -11.52 -7.00 4.76
N LYS A 200 -11.51 -7.34 6.05
CA LYS A 200 -12.66 -7.13 6.94
C LYS A 200 -12.45 -5.88 7.78
N ASP A 201 -13.55 -5.17 8.04
CA ASP A 201 -13.61 -4.13 9.07
C ASP A 201 -13.63 -4.75 10.48
N SER A 202 -13.54 -3.92 11.50
CA SER A 202 -13.66 -4.25 12.93
C SER A 202 -14.95 -5.01 13.27
N MET A 203 -16.01 -4.80 12.48
CA MET A 203 -17.30 -5.50 12.62
C MET A 203 -17.37 -6.83 11.84
N GLY A 204 -16.30 -7.20 11.13
CA GLY A 204 -16.22 -8.44 10.35
C GLY A 204 -16.81 -8.34 8.94
N THR A 205 -17.28 -7.16 8.52
CA THR A 205 -17.83 -6.93 7.17
C THR A 205 -16.71 -6.79 6.14
N ASP A 206 -16.89 -7.42 4.98
CA ASP A 206 -15.94 -7.34 3.86
C ASP A 206 -15.98 -5.95 3.22
N ILE A 207 -14.86 -5.21 3.25
CA ILE A 207 -14.75 -3.84 2.69
C ILE A 207 -13.94 -3.78 1.40
N ILE A 208 -12.94 -4.64 1.23
CA ILE A 208 -12.11 -4.71 0.02
C ILE A 208 -11.95 -6.18 -0.36
N LYS A 209 -12.17 -6.48 -1.63
CA LYS A 209 -12.06 -7.84 -2.19
C LYS A 209 -10.80 -7.91 -3.05
N LEU A 210 -10.18 -9.08 -3.10
CA LEU A 210 -9.04 -9.37 -3.95
C LEU A 210 -9.24 -10.72 -4.63
N ALA A 211 -9.20 -10.68 -5.96
CA ALA A 211 -9.41 -11.82 -6.84
C ALA A 211 -8.14 -12.13 -7.64
N ASN A 212 -8.06 -13.35 -8.15
CA ASN A 212 -7.06 -13.75 -9.12
C ASN A 212 -7.39 -13.10 -10.49
N ILE A 213 -6.38 -12.71 -11.28
CA ILE A 213 -6.62 -12.22 -12.64
C ILE A 213 -7.02 -13.34 -13.61
N LEU A 214 -6.64 -14.59 -13.31
CA LEU A 214 -7.03 -15.76 -14.09
C LEU A 214 -8.46 -16.18 -13.77
N GLU A 215 -9.25 -16.48 -14.80
CA GLU A 215 -10.58 -17.06 -14.63
C GLU A 215 -10.48 -18.43 -13.94
N PRO A 216 -11.33 -18.73 -12.93
CA PRO A 216 -12.58 -18.04 -12.57
C PRO A 216 -12.43 -16.86 -11.59
N GLY A 217 -11.21 -16.42 -11.29
CA GLY A 217 -10.94 -15.30 -10.38
C GLY A 217 -10.76 -15.70 -8.91
N THR A 218 -10.75 -17.01 -8.61
CA THR A 218 -10.65 -17.54 -7.26
C THR A 218 -9.28 -18.18 -6.98
N PHE A 219 -9.02 -18.41 -5.69
CA PHE A 219 -7.88 -19.12 -5.13
C PHE A 219 -8.40 -20.38 -4.44
N THR A 220 -8.07 -21.54 -4.98
CA THR A 220 -8.38 -22.82 -4.33
C THR A 220 -7.26 -23.21 -3.36
N GLU A 221 -7.59 -23.93 -2.28
CA GLU A 221 -6.58 -24.40 -1.31
C GLU A 221 -5.51 -25.28 -1.97
N GLN A 222 -5.89 -26.05 -2.99
CA GLN A 222 -4.98 -26.85 -3.80
C GLN A 222 -3.96 -25.96 -4.52
N GLN A 223 -4.44 -24.96 -5.28
CA GLN A 223 -3.54 -24.01 -5.96
C GLN A 223 -2.64 -23.27 -4.97
N LEU A 224 -3.15 -22.88 -3.79
CA LEU A 224 -2.36 -22.18 -2.78
C LEU A 224 -1.27 -23.05 -2.13
N ALA A 225 -1.41 -24.37 -2.17
CA ALA A 225 -0.44 -25.34 -1.64
C ALA A 225 0.51 -25.91 -2.71
N ASP A 226 0.15 -25.81 -3.99
CA ASP A 226 0.94 -26.35 -5.10
C ASP A 226 2.12 -25.43 -5.46
N GLU A 227 3.34 -25.98 -5.54
CA GLU A 227 4.54 -25.20 -5.91
C GLU A 227 4.59 -24.83 -7.40
N ASN A 228 3.91 -25.59 -8.26
CA ASN A 228 3.88 -25.38 -9.71
C ASN A 228 2.79 -24.40 -10.16
N SER A 229 1.94 -23.92 -9.26
CA SER A 229 0.87 -23.01 -9.62
C SER A 229 1.40 -21.57 -9.60
N SER A 230 0.97 -20.79 -10.58
CA SER A 230 1.41 -19.41 -10.76
C SER A 230 0.25 -18.56 -11.26
N THR A 231 0.33 -17.25 -11.04
CA THR A 231 -0.64 -16.29 -11.57
C THR A 231 0.04 -15.06 -12.15
N PRO A 232 -0.39 -14.55 -13.32
CA PRO A 232 0.11 -13.29 -13.87
C PRO A 232 -0.15 -12.07 -12.96
N GLY A 233 -1.14 -12.15 -12.06
CA GLY A 233 -1.51 -11.00 -11.24
C GLY A 233 -2.77 -11.18 -10.39
N VAL A 234 -3.05 -10.14 -9.62
CA VAL A 234 -4.20 -10.06 -8.72
C VAL A 234 -4.95 -8.75 -8.92
N VAL A 235 -6.24 -8.74 -8.61
CA VAL A 235 -7.11 -7.57 -8.78
C VAL A 235 -7.73 -7.22 -7.44
N LEU A 236 -7.49 -6.00 -6.96
CA LEU A 236 -8.17 -5.42 -5.80
C LEU A 236 -9.42 -4.70 -6.28
N ILE A 237 -10.52 -4.89 -5.57
CA ILE A 237 -11.84 -4.34 -5.89
C ILE A 237 -12.44 -3.73 -4.62
N LEU A 238 -12.93 -2.51 -4.75
CA LEU A 238 -13.67 -1.77 -3.73
C LEU A 238 -15.03 -1.39 -4.31
N GLU A 239 -16.10 -1.78 -3.64
CA GLU A 239 -17.49 -1.44 -3.99
C GLU A 239 -18.01 -0.50 -2.90
N LEU A 240 -18.47 0.68 -3.29
CA LEU A 240 -19.15 1.63 -2.40
C LEU A 240 -20.67 1.52 -2.61
N PRO A 241 -21.49 1.69 -1.56
CA PRO A 241 -21.11 2.06 -0.20
C PRO A 241 -20.52 0.89 0.62
N THR A 242 -19.66 1.19 1.60
CA THR A 242 -19.19 0.22 2.60
C THR A 242 -19.49 0.69 4.02
N THR A 243 -19.23 -0.16 5.03
CA THR A 243 -19.38 0.22 6.45
C THR A 243 -18.38 1.28 6.91
N VAL A 244 -17.33 1.54 6.13
CA VAL A 244 -16.28 2.51 6.43
C VAL A 244 -16.31 3.62 5.38
N LYS A 245 -15.98 4.85 5.80
CA LYS A 245 -15.97 6.03 4.91
C LYS A 245 -15.11 5.81 3.67
N ALA A 246 -15.62 6.17 2.50
CA ALA A 246 -14.98 5.92 1.22
C ALA A 246 -13.53 6.44 1.12
N PRO A 247 -13.18 7.66 1.58
CA PRO A 247 -11.80 8.15 1.54
C PRO A 247 -10.82 7.29 2.35
N ALA A 248 -11.28 6.75 3.48
CA ALA A 248 -10.45 5.89 4.33
C ALA A 248 -10.22 4.53 3.67
N VAL A 249 -11.28 3.90 3.14
CA VAL A 249 -11.16 2.60 2.45
C VAL A 249 -10.38 2.73 1.15
N MET A 250 -10.55 3.84 0.43
CA MET A 250 -9.78 4.15 -0.78
C MET A 250 -8.28 4.26 -0.48
N HIS A 251 -7.92 5.01 0.58
CA HIS A 251 -6.54 5.10 1.02
C HIS A 251 -5.97 3.71 1.36
N ASP A 252 -6.73 2.89 2.08
CA ASP A 252 -6.36 1.52 2.42
C ASP A 252 -6.16 0.63 1.20
N MET A 253 -7.06 0.70 0.22
CA MET A 253 -6.96 -0.04 -1.05
C MET A 253 -5.66 0.32 -1.78
N ILE A 254 -5.34 1.61 -1.89
CA ILE A 254 -4.12 2.10 -2.56
C ILE A 254 -2.87 1.64 -1.79
N MET A 255 -2.88 1.72 -0.45
CA MET A 255 -1.76 1.26 0.37
C MET A 255 -1.55 -0.25 0.24
N MET A 256 -2.62 -1.04 0.21
CA MET A 256 -2.53 -2.48 0.00
C MET A 256 -1.99 -2.82 -1.39
N ALA A 257 -2.50 -2.18 -2.45
CA ALA A 257 -2.00 -2.37 -3.80
C ALA A 257 -0.49 -2.10 -3.89
N ARG A 258 -0.01 -1.02 -3.25
CA ARG A 258 1.44 -0.69 -3.17
C ARG A 258 2.24 -1.73 -2.40
N LYS A 259 1.74 -2.21 -1.25
CA LYS A 259 2.43 -3.26 -0.47
C LYS A 259 2.52 -4.57 -1.25
N ILE A 260 1.44 -4.95 -1.93
CA ILE A 260 1.39 -6.16 -2.75
C ILE A 260 2.34 -6.02 -3.93
N SER A 261 2.31 -4.89 -4.65
CA SER A 261 3.18 -4.66 -5.80
C SER A 261 4.66 -4.66 -5.40
N GLN A 262 5.02 -4.07 -4.27
CA GLN A 262 6.40 -4.07 -3.77
C GLN A 262 6.88 -5.47 -3.38
N ARG A 263 6.03 -6.28 -2.75
CA ARG A 263 6.43 -7.62 -2.28
C ARG A 263 6.50 -8.65 -3.41
N LEU A 264 5.58 -8.57 -4.38
CA LEU A 264 5.56 -9.45 -5.55
C LEU A 264 6.41 -8.89 -6.70
N ASN A 265 7.14 -7.80 -6.50
CA ASN A 265 7.89 -7.12 -7.56
C ASN A 265 7.03 -6.76 -8.80
N GLY A 266 5.74 -6.50 -8.58
CA GLY A 266 4.75 -6.16 -9.59
C GLY A 266 4.58 -4.67 -9.82
N ARG A 267 3.82 -4.33 -10.86
CA ARG A 267 3.37 -2.98 -11.18
C ARG A 267 1.86 -2.88 -11.04
N ILE A 268 1.39 -1.66 -10.73
CA ILE A 268 -0.04 -1.39 -10.54
C ILE A 268 -0.61 -0.83 -11.84
N TYR A 269 -1.74 -1.36 -12.25
CA TYR A 269 -2.46 -1.00 -13.47
C TYR A 269 -3.91 -0.67 -13.17
N ASN A 270 -4.51 0.15 -14.02
CA ASN A 270 -5.96 0.39 -14.00
C ASN A 270 -6.70 -0.78 -14.68
N ILE A 271 -8.03 -0.70 -14.72
CA ILE A 271 -8.89 -1.71 -15.37
C ILE A 271 -8.59 -1.90 -16.86
N GLU A 272 -8.11 -0.87 -17.54
CA GLU A 272 -7.72 -0.89 -18.95
C GLU A 272 -6.29 -1.41 -19.17
N ARG A 273 -5.61 -1.83 -18.10
CA ARG A 273 -4.20 -2.26 -18.09
C ARG A 273 -3.20 -1.16 -18.47
N HIS A 274 -3.56 0.10 -18.25
CA HIS A 274 -2.62 1.21 -18.25
C HIS A 274 -1.88 1.29 -16.92
N LEU A 275 -0.57 1.54 -16.97
CA LEU A 275 0.26 1.71 -15.78
C LEU A 275 -0.24 2.92 -14.98
N ILE A 276 -0.60 2.68 -13.71
CA ILE A 276 -1.11 3.72 -12.81
C ILE A 276 -0.01 4.74 -12.49
N LYS A 277 -0.36 6.02 -12.60
CA LYS A 277 0.46 7.15 -12.14
C LYS A 277 -0.06 7.68 -10.80
N GLU A 278 0.75 8.50 -10.12
CA GLU A 278 0.30 9.13 -8.87
C GLU A 278 -0.90 10.07 -9.08
N SER A 279 -0.99 10.71 -10.26
CA SER A 279 -2.16 11.52 -10.64
C SER A 279 -3.46 10.71 -10.64
N ASP A 280 -3.40 9.47 -11.12
CA ASP A 280 -4.58 8.61 -11.26
C ASP A 280 -5.02 8.14 -9.87
N LEU A 281 -4.07 7.79 -9.00
CA LEU A 281 -4.34 7.49 -7.59
C LEU A 281 -4.91 8.69 -6.84
N GLN A 282 -4.46 9.91 -7.16
CA GLN A 282 -5.02 11.13 -6.57
C GLN A 282 -6.47 11.35 -7.02
N GLN A 283 -6.75 11.17 -8.32
CA GLN A 283 -8.13 11.24 -8.84
C GLN A 283 -9.04 10.21 -8.15
N MET A 284 -8.56 9.00 -7.87
CA MET A 284 -9.34 8.01 -7.10
C MET A 284 -9.63 8.47 -5.67
N ARG A 285 -8.68 9.13 -5.00
CA ARG A 285 -8.90 9.72 -3.66
C ARG A 285 -9.93 10.85 -3.72
N ASP A 286 -9.80 11.74 -4.71
CA ASP A 286 -10.70 12.87 -4.88
C ASP A 286 -12.12 12.38 -5.21
N ALA A 287 -12.26 11.35 -6.05
CA ALA A 287 -13.55 10.71 -6.35
C ALA A 287 -14.20 10.09 -5.10
N ALA A 288 -13.42 9.44 -4.23
CA ALA A 288 -13.94 8.91 -2.98
C ALA A 288 -14.38 10.00 -1.99
N VAL A 289 -13.73 11.18 -2.00
CA VAL A 289 -14.16 12.35 -1.22
C VAL A 289 -15.45 12.94 -1.78
N ALA A 290 -15.55 13.06 -3.10
CA ALA A 290 -16.76 13.55 -3.77
C ALA A 290 -17.96 12.64 -3.46
N TYR A 291 -17.77 11.31 -3.53
CA TYR A 291 -18.79 10.32 -3.20
C TYR A 291 -19.39 10.52 -1.80
N GLU A 292 -18.55 10.74 -0.77
CA GLU A 292 -19.05 11.00 0.58
C GLU A 292 -19.78 12.34 0.69
N SER A 293 -19.34 13.36 -0.05
CA SER A 293 -19.98 14.67 0.01
C SER A 293 -21.35 14.71 -0.68
N GLU A 294 -21.57 13.85 -1.68
CA GLU A 294 -22.87 13.68 -2.35
C GLU A 294 -23.83 12.78 -1.55
N ALA A 295 -23.31 12.01 -0.59
CA ALA A 295 -24.09 11.12 0.26
C ALA A 295 -24.66 11.78 1.54
N ILE A 296 -24.38 13.07 1.78
CA ILE A 296 -24.85 13.86 2.95
C ILE A 296 -26.03 14.74 2.56
#